data_AF-A0A0F4GA45-F1
#
_entry.id   AF-A0A0F4GA45-F1
#
_cell.length_a   1.000
_cell.length_b   1.000
_cell.length_c   1.000
_cell.angle_alpha   90.00
_cell.angle_beta   90.00
_cell.angle_gamma   90.00
#
_symmetry.space_group_name_H-M   'P 1'
#
loop_
_entity.id
_entity.type
_entity.pdbx_description
1 polymer ?
#
loop_
_entity_poly.entity_id
_entity_poly.type
_entity_poly.pdbx_seq_one_letter_code
_entity_poly.pdbx_strand_id
1 'polypeptide(L)'
;MVATMDTTHSPVHVLDDYYLAITLLLTIAYQLIGFSIAFSLKFDKLTDLMGGSNFVWLAILTLSFSGTLVARNIVISIFIMLWGTRLSAFLLFRILKTGSDDRFDDKRDKFFPFLGFWVFQMLWCWTVSLPVTIINSPRVLRYPQPSFGKATDILSIIIFAIAFVMEAVSDVQKYRFKQSPAGKQKGAVCDVGFFKWSRHPNYFGEIAVQFSIYLMAITPAAYDFIPNTTGPAAALYASIVGFLFLTLLLLFVSGLTLQERPGAKKRYEKGEGWHAYAKYLEETSVLIPMPKAVWKRLPVMVKRTVGMEWPIYVFDPEKHADLDKVRQQQEEEGRAEREVIGNGGGGGDGDGRQSEEPLR
;
A
#
# COMPACT_ATOMS: atom_id res chain seq x y z
N MET A 1 -11.72 6.48 -45.94
CA MET A 1 -13.00 6.79 -45.27
C MET A 1 -12.64 7.15 -43.84
N VAL A 2 -12.62 8.45 -43.52
CA VAL A 2 -12.20 8.95 -42.20
C VAL A 2 -13.31 8.56 -41.22
N ALA A 3 -13.06 7.56 -40.37
CA ALA A 3 -13.94 7.29 -39.24
C ALA A 3 -14.05 8.59 -38.46
N THR A 4 -15.27 9.11 -38.34
CA THR A 4 -15.61 10.22 -37.45
C THR A 4 -14.99 9.92 -36.10
N MET A 5 -14.01 10.72 -35.69
CA MET A 5 -13.43 10.59 -34.36
C MET A 5 -14.58 10.83 -33.38
N ASP A 6 -14.87 9.83 -32.54
CA ASP A 6 -15.81 9.97 -31.43
C ASP A 6 -15.19 10.98 -30.43
N THR A 7 -15.34 12.26 -30.72
CA THR A 7 -14.79 13.37 -29.93
C THR A 7 -15.85 14.45 -29.75
N THR A 8 -15.86 15.08 -28.57
CA THR A 8 -16.69 16.26 -28.29
C THR A 8 -16.06 17.53 -28.83
N HIS A 9 -14.73 17.58 -28.85
CA HIS A 9 -13.90 18.64 -29.44
C HIS A 9 -12.50 18.10 -29.76
N SER A 10 -11.72 18.84 -30.55
CA SER A 10 -10.30 18.52 -30.77
C SER A 10 -9.53 18.49 -29.44
N PRO A 11 -8.56 17.57 -29.27
CA PRO A 11 -7.69 17.57 -28.10
C PRO A 11 -7.03 18.93 -27.90
N VAL A 12 -7.13 19.49 -26.69
CA VAL A 12 -6.58 20.80 -26.37
C VAL A 12 -5.06 20.67 -26.24
N HIS A 13 -4.30 21.46 -27.00
CA HIS A 13 -2.87 21.64 -26.76
C HIS A 13 -2.67 22.66 -25.62
N VAL A 14 -1.78 22.38 -24.68
CA VAL A 14 -1.55 23.24 -23.51
C VAL A 14 -0.10 23.71 -23.43
N LEU A 15 0.80 22.83 -22.97
CA LEU A 15 2.25 23.11 -22.87
C LEU A 15 3.10 22.12 -23.69
N ASP A 16 2.59 20.90 -23.87
CA ASP A 16 3.18 19.84 -24.68
C ASP A 16 2.08 18.89 -25.17
N ASP A 17 2.37 18.12 -26.22
CA ASP A 17 1.40 17.21 -26.84
C ASP A 17 1.19 15.90 -26.06
N TYR A 18 1.90 15.68 -24.95
CA TYR A 18 1.77 14.51 -24.06
C TYR A 18 1.08 14.82 -22.74
N TYR A 19 0.76 16.09 -22.46
CA TYR A 19 0.28 16.60 -21.17
C TYR A 19 1.25 16.42 -19.99
N LEU A 20 2.54 16.16 -20.25
CA LEU A 20 3.52 15.89 -19.20
C LEU A 20 3.81 17.15 -18.36
N ALA A 21 4.04 18.29 -18.99
CA ALA A 21 4.40 19.53 -18.31
C ALA A 21 3.23 20.06 -17.49
N ILE A 22 2.02 20.08 -18.05
CA ILE A 22 0.84 20.59 -17.33
C ILE A 22 0.49 19.71 -16.12
N THR A 23 0.53 18.38 -16.27
CA THR A 23 0.25 17.46 -15.14
C THR A 23 1.33 17.52 -14.06
N LEU A 24 2.59 17.76 -14.42
CA LEU A 24 3.68 17.97 -13.47
C LEU A 24 3.48 19.26 -12.67
N LEU A 25 3.24 20.39 -13.36
CA LEU A 25 3.03 21.69 -12.72
C LEU A 25 1.82 21.68 -11.79
N LEU A 26 0.71 21.06 -12.21
CA LEU A 26 -0.47 20.90 -11.37
C LEU A 26 -0.20 20.02 -10.15
N THR A 27 0.55 18.93 -10.33
CA THR A 27 0.97 18.09 -9.19
C THR A 27 1.81 18.88 -8.21
N ILE A 28 2.81 19.64 -8.68
CA ILE A 28 3.66 20.47 -7.84
C ILE A 28 2.81 21.51 -7.09
N ALA A 29 1.98 22.27 -7.80
CA ALA A 29 1.14 23.30 -7.19
C ALA A 29 0.19 22.70 -6.16
N TYR A 30 -0.51 21.61 -6.50
CA TYR A 30 -1.48 20.95 -5.62
C TYR A 30 -0.81 20.41 -4.36
N GLN A 31 0.33 19.72 -4.50
CA GLN A 31 1.06 19.15 -3.36
C GLN A 31 1.71 20.25 -2.50
N LEU A 32 2.18 21.35 -3.09
CA LEU A 32 2.71 22.48 -2.31
C LEU A 32 1.61 23.20 -1.51
N ILE A 33 0.40 23.34 -2.05
CA ILE A 33 -0.75 23.85 -1.29
C ILE A 33 -1.02 22.94 -0.09
N GLY A 34 -1.03 21.62 -0.30
CA GLY A 34 -1.19 20.63 0.76
C GLY A 34 -0.10 20.72 1.82
N PHE A 35 1.16 20.83 1.39
CA PHE A 35 2.31 21.01 2.26
C PHE A 35 2.19 22.28 3.11
N SER A 36 1.84 23.42 2.50
CA SER A 36 1.67 24.69 3.23
C SER A 36 0.62 24.56 4.32
N ILE A 37 -0.56 23.99 4.01
CA ILE A 37 -1.63 23.77 4.99
C ILE A 37 -1.16 22.81 6.10
N ALA A 38 -0.60 21.65 5.72
CA ALA A 38 -0.20 20.62 6.67
C ALA A 38 0.95 21.08 7.58
N PHE A 39 1.91 21.84 7.07
CA PHE A 39 3.03 22.35 7.84
C PHE A 39 2.60 23.49 8.78
N SER A 40 1.78 24.43 8.31
CA SER A 40 1.27 25.54 9.11
C SER A 40 0.33 25.10 10.23
N LEU A 41 -0.53 24.11 9.97
CA LEU A 41 -1.51 23.62 10.94
C LEU A 41 -1.03 22.39 11.74
N LYS A 42 0.19 21.92 11.48
CA LYS A 42 0.72 20.65 12.03
C LYS A 42 -0.27 19.50 11.82
N PHE A 43 -0.87 19.44 10.64
CA PHE A 43 -1.99 18.57 10.31
C PHE A 43 -1.58 17.50 9.29
N ASP A 44 -1.09 16.38 9.81
CA ASP A 44 -0.60 15.20 9.07
C ASP A 44 -1.72 14.41 8.37
N LYS A 45 -2.96 14.50 8.88
CA LYS A 45 -4.14 13.78 8.35
C LYS A 45 -4.48 14.10 6.88
N LEU A 46 -4.00 15.24 6.39
CA LEU A 46 -4.25 15.70 5.02
C LEU A 46 -3.33 15.05 3.98
N THR A 47 -2.17 14.53 4.40
CA THR A 47 -1.11 14.05 3.50
C THR A 47 -1.59 12.96 2.54
N ASP A 48 -2.15 11.87 3.08
CA ASP A 48 -2.66 10.73 2.31
C ASP A 48 -3.86 11.12 1.42
N LEU A 49 -4.71 12.07 1.87
CA LEU A 49 -5.83 12.59 1.08
C LEU A 49 -5.33 13.32 -0.16
N MET A 50 -4.35 14.22 0.01
CA MET A 50 -3.73 14.98 -1.09
C MET A 50 -3.01 14.09 -2.09
N GLY A 51 -2.42 12.98 -1.65
CA GLY A 51 -1.87 11.97 -2.55
C GLY A 51 -2.96 11.35 -3.44
N GLY A 52 -3.96 10.73 -2.82
CA GLY A 52 -5.02 10.00 -3.56
C GLY A 52 -5.90 10.90 -4.44
N SER A 53 -6.24 12.12 -3.99
CA SER A 53 -7.03 13.06 -4.79
C SER A 53 -6.26 13.63 -5.99
N ASN A 54 -4.92 13.71 -5.93
CA ASN A 54 -4.13 14.18 -7.06
C ASN A 54 -4.30 13.27 -8.28
N PHE A 55 -4.30 11.95 -8.09
CA PHE A 55 -4.58 10.97 -9.15
C PHE A 55 -5.94 11.22 -9.81
N VAL A 56 -6.96 11.47 -9.01
CA VAL A 56 -8.32 11.76 -9.49
C VAL A 56 -8.33 13.04 -10.33
N TRP A 57 -7.69 14.11 -9.84
CA TRP A 57 -7.62 15.38 -10.55
C TRP A 57 -6.88 15.28 -11.88
N LEU A 58 -5.73 14.59 -11.93
CA LEU A 58 -5.00 14.39 -13.18
C LEU A 58 -5.81 13.58 -14.21
N ALA A 59 -6.54 12.55 -13.77
CA ALA A 59 -7.38 11.74 -14.64
C ALA A 59 -8.55 12.54 -15.22
N ILE A 60 -9.26 13.32 -14.38
CA ILE A 60 -10.35 14.21 -14.83
C ILE A 60 -9.81 15.22 -15.84
N LEU A 61 -8.70 15.87 -15.53
CA LEU A 61 -8.14 16.93 -16.36
C LEU A 61 -7.65 16.41 -17.71
N THR A 62 -6.86 15.34 -17.73
CA THR A 62 -6.33 14.78 -18.98
C THR A 62 -7.45 14.22 -19.85
N LEU A 63 -8.45 13.55 -19.26
CA LEU A 63 -9.62 13.08 -20.01
C LEU A 63 -10.44 14.26 -20.57
N SER A 64 -10.65 15.31 -19.79
CA SER A 64 -11.39 16.51 -20.24
C SER A 64 -10.67 17.22 -21.39
N PHE A 65 -9.35 17.43 -21.28
CA PHE A 65 -8.56 18.06 -22.35
C PHE A 65 -8.49 17.22 -23.63
N SER A 66 -8.56 15.90 -23.50
CA SER A 66 -8.52 15.00 -24.63
C SER A 66 -9.72 15.14 -25.58
N GLY A 67 -10.90 15.49 -25.06
CA GLY A 67 -12.16 15.53 -25.82
C GLY A 67 -12.61 14.18 -26.37
N THR A 68 -11.96 13.07 -25.97
CA THR A 68 -12.21 11.74 -26.52
C THR A 68 -13.43 11.08 -25.87
N LEU A 69 -14.23 10.41 -26.69
CA LEU A 69 -15.31 9.52 -26.25
C LEU A 69 -14.92 8.04 -26.41
N VAL A 70 -13.65 7.76 -26.74
CA VAL A 70 -13.13 6.40 -26.83
C VAL A 70 -13.27 5.71 -25.48
N ALA A 71 -14.05 4.62 -25.44
CA ALA A 71 -14.37 3.89 -24.22
C ALA A 71 -13.12 3.49 -23.40
N ARG A 72 -12.02 3.13 -24.06
CA ARG A 72 -10.75 2.78 -23.41
C ARG A 72 -10.22 3.89 -22.51
N ASN A 73 -10.18 5.12 -23.03
CA ASN A 73 -9.71 6.31 -22.32
C ASN A 73 -10.61 6.65 -21.12
N ILE A 74 -11.92 6.47 -21.28
CA ILE A 74 -12.87 6.66 -20.19
C ILE A 74 -12.67 5.60 -19.10
N VAL A 75 -12.59 4.32 -19.47
CA VAL A 75 -12.45 3.20 -18.52
C VAL A 75 -11.13 3.28 -17.76
N ILE A 76 -10.01 3.55 -18.43
CA ILE A 76 -8.70 3.66 -17.77
C ILE A 76 -8.64 4.86 -16.80
N SER A 77 -9.26 5.99 -17.16
CA SER A 77 -9.40 7.14 -16.25
C SER A 77 -10.30 6.78 -15.05
N ILE A 78 -11.40 6.05 -15.27
CA ILE A 78 -12.24 5.54 -14.18
C ILE A 78 -11.43 4.63 -13.24
N PHE A 79 -10.56 3.77 -13.76
CA PHE A 79 -9.77 2.86 -12.93
C PHE A 79 -8.87 3.60 -11.95
N ILE A 80 -8.10 4.59 -12.43
CA ILE A 80 -7.23 5.37 -11.55
C ILE A 80 -8.04 6.27 -10.60
N MET A 81 -9.19 6.80 -11.04
CA MET A 81 -10.09 7.58 -10.17
C MET A 81 -10.67 6.72 -9.05
N LEU A 82 -11.23 5.55 -9.36
CA LEU A 82 -11.77 4.61 -8.37
C LEU A 82 -10.69 4.18 -7.38
N TRP A 83 -9.50 3.83 -7.87
CA TRP A 83 -8.37 3.47 -7.01
C TRP A 83 -7.94 4.63 -6.12
N GLY A 84 -7.72 5.82 -6.67
CA GLY A 84 -7.28 7.02 -5.92
C GLY A 84 -8.30 7.49 -4.89
N THR A 85 -9.59 7.53 -5.25
CA THR A 85 -10.68 7.85 -4.31
C THR A 85 -10.78 6.82 -3.19
N ARG A 86 -10.74 5.52 -3.51
CA ARG A 86 -10.80 4.47 -2.47
C ARG A 86 -9.58 4.50 -1.55
N LEU A 87 -8.37 4.70 -2.09
CA LEU A 87 -7.14 4.80 -1.31
C LEU A 87 -7.22 5.96 -0.32
N SER A 88 -7.48 7.16 -0.83
CA SER A 88 -7.57 8.37 0.01
C SER A 88 -8.70 8.28 1.03
N ALA A 89 -9.89 7.80 0.64
CA ALA A 89 -11.03 7.67 1.54
C ALA A 89 -10.74 6.68 2.68
N PHE A 90 -10.14 5.52 2.38
CA PHE A 90 -9.81 4.53 3.40
C PHE A 90 -8.71 5.03 4.35
N LEU A 91 -7.65 5.65 3.82
CA LEU A 91 -6.57 6.20 4.62
C LEU A 91 -7.07 7.34 5.52
N LEU A 92 -7.89 8.24 4.97
CA LEU A 92 -8.55 9.32 5.71
C LEU A 92 -9.46 8.77 6.82
N PHE A 93 -10.31 7.78 6.50
CA PHE A 93 -11.14 7.11 7.50
C PHE A 93 -10.30 6.51 8.63
N ARG A 94 -9.21 5.80 8.28
CA ARG A 94 -8.32 5.15 9.24
C ARG A 94 -7.64 6.16 10.16
N ILE A 95 -7.10 7.24 9.62
CA ILE A 95 -6.41 8.26 10.44
C ILE A 95 -7.38 9.00 11.35
N LEU A 96 -8.61 9.29 10.88
CA LEU A 96 -9.65 9.91 11.70
C LEU A 96 -10.08 9.00 12.87
N LYS A 97 -9.99 7.68 12.72
CA LYS A 97 -10.30 6.72 13.78
C LYS A 97 -9.12 6.41 14.71
N THR A 98 -7.89 6.40 14.20
CA THR A 98 -6.68 6.08 15.01
C THR A 98 -6.14 7.31 15.75
N GLY A 99 -6.34 8.52 15.22
CA GLY A 99 -5.98 9.78 15.87
C GLY A 99 -4.70 10.44 15.33
N SER A 100 -3.64 9.66 15.12
CA SER A 100 -2.32 10.11 14.64
C SER A 100 -1.67 9.12 13.68
N ASP A 101 -0.68 9.60 12.92
CA ASP A 101 0.15 8.78 12.04
C ASP A 101 1.61 8.84 12.49
N ASP A 102 2.05 7.76 13.14
CA ASP A 102 3.40 7.59 13.70
C ASP A 102 4.52 7.83 12.66
N ARG A 103 4.23 7.76 11.35
CA ARG A 103 5.21 8.03 10.28
C ARG A 103 5.72 9.48 10.30
N PHE A 104 4.96 10.40 10.87
CA PHE A 104 5.25 11.83 10.84
C PHE A 104 5.70 12.42 12.17
N ASP A 105 5.71 11.65 13.26
CA ASP A 105 6.06 12.13 14.60
C ASP A 105 7.43 12.83 14.61
N ASP A 106 8.44 12.24 13.96
CA ASP A 106 9.81 12.80 13.92
C ASP A 106 10.05 13.86 12.83
N LYS A 107 9.04 14.10 11.98
CA LYS A 107 9.17 14.91 10.74
C LYS A 107 8.29 16.14 10.72
N ARG A 108 7.09 16.11 11.31
CA ARG A 108 6.06 17.17 11.23
C ARG A 108 6.55 18.55 11.67
N ASP A 109 7.56 18.58 12.53
CA ASP A 109 8.14 19.82 13.05
C ASP A 109 9.37 20.31 12.29
N LYS A 110 9.88 19.51 11.37
CA LYS A 110 11.08 19.79 10.61
C LYS A 110 10.71 20.11 9.16
N PHE A 111 10.93 21.36 8.76
CA PHE A 111 10.57 21.85 7.43
C PHE A 111 11.12 20.99 6.29
N PHE A 112 12.44 20.77 6.23
CA PHE A 112 13.07 20.03 5.12
C PHE A 112 12.71 18.54 5.08
N PRO A 113 12.72 17.78 6.20
CA PRO A 113 12.25 16.40 6.20
C PRO A 113 10.78 16.25 5.79
N PHE A 114 9.91 17.17 6.22
CA PHE A 114 8.52 17.15 5.82
C PHE A 114 8.37 17.49 4.33
N LEU A 115 9.02 18.55 3.85
CA LEU A 115 9.03 18.91 2.43
C LEU A 115 9.56 17.77 1.55
N GLY A 116 10.60 17.06 1.99
CA GLY A 116 11.13 15.89 1.31
C GLY A 116 10.10 14.78 1.10
N PHE A 117 9.22 14.55 2.09
CA PHE A 117 8.08 13.63 1.93
C PHE A 117 7.11 14.12 0.84
N TRP A 118 6.77 15.40 0.83
CA TRP A 118 5.86 15.97 -0.18
C TRP A 118 6.44 15.95 -1.59
N VAL A 119 7.74 16.22 -1.75
CA VAL A 119 8.44 16.09 -3.05
C VAL A 119 8.41 14.65 -3.52
N PHE A 120 8.65 13.69 -2.64
CA PHE A 120 8.53 12.27 -2.97
C PHE A 120 7.11 11.88 -3.38
N GLN A 121 6.11 12.42 -2.67
CA GLN A 121 4.69 12.25 -3.00
C GLN A 121 4.35 12.87 -4.37
N MET A 122 4.93 14.02 -4.75
CA MET A 122 4.80 14.60 -6.09
C MET A 122 5.33 13.66 -7.16
N LEU A 123 6.56 13.13 -6.98
CA LEU A 123 7.17 12.19 -7.90
C LEU A 123 6.33 10.93 -8.05
N TRP A 124 5.81 10.40 -6.94
CA TRP A 124 4.91 9.24 -6.94
C TRP A 124 3.62 9.50 -7.70
N CYS A 125 2.89 10.57 -7.38
CA CYS A 125 1.62 10.83 -8.02
C CYS A 125 1.76 11.06 -9.52
N TRP A 126 2.77 11.83 -9.93
CA TRP A 126 2.99 12.14 -11.33
C TRP A 126 3.43 10.90 -12.12
N THR A 127 4.42 10.16 -11.62
CA THR A 127 4.98 8.98 -12.32
C THR A 127 3.96 7.86 -12.47
N VAL A 128 3.16 7.59 -11.43
CA VAL A 128 2.13 6.54 -11.46
C VAL A 128 0.94 6.92 -12.35
N SER A 129 0.69 8.22 -12.57
CA SER A 129 -0.37 8.69 -13.47
C SER A 129 -0.01 8.63 -14.96
N LEU A 130 1.27 8.40 -15.31
CA LEU A 130 1.76 8.48 -16.69
C LEU A 130 0.97 7.65 -17.72
N PRO A 131 0.54 6.40 -17.45
CA PRO A 131 -0.23 5.64 -18.43
C PRO A 131 -1.53 6.35 -18.84
N VAL A 132 -2.23 6.95 -17.88
CA VAL A 132 -3.48 7.69 -18.10
C VAL A 132 -3.21 9.04 -18.76
N THR A 133 -2.18 9.75 -18.32
CA THR A 133 -1.77 11.03 -18.93
C THR A 133 -1.43 10.86 -20.41
N ILE A 134 -0.62 9.85 -20.76
CA ILE A 134 -0.11 9.65 -22.11
C ILE A 134 -1.20 9.14 -23.04
N ILE A 135 -2.05 8.18 -22.63
CA ILE A 135 -3.13 7.68 -23.50
C ILE A 135 -4.17 8.76 -23.83
N ASN A 136 -4.42 9.70 -22.91
CA ASN A 136 -5.33 10.82 -23.13
C ASN A 136 -4.71 11.96 -23.95
N SER A 137 -3.44 11.86 -24.34
CA SER A 137 -2.73 12.96 -24.95
C SER A 137 -3.00 13.15 -26.46
N PRO A 138 -2.92 14.39 -26.98
CA PRO A 138 -3.06 14.69 -28.41
C PRO A 138 -2.11 13.86 -29.28
N ARG A 139 -0.90 13.58 -28.78
CA ARG A 139 0.11 12.84 -29.52
C ARG A 139 -0.25 11.38 -29.79
N VAL A 140 -1.01 10.77 -28.87
CA VAL A 140 -1.56 9.42 -29.01
C VAL A 140 -2.86 9.46 -29.81
N LEU A 141 -3.75 10.41 -29.51
CA LEU A 141 -5.09 10.48 -30.10
C LEU A 141 -5.13 10.88 -31.57
N ARG A 142 -4.06 11.48 -32.11
CA ARG A 142 -3.95 11.76 -33.55
C ARG A 142 -3.89 10.51 -34.43
N TYR A 143 -3.60 9.34 -33.84
CA TYR A 143 -3.58 8.06 -34.55
C TYR A 143 -4.95 7.36 -34.47
N PRO A 144 -5.28 6.50 -35.45
CA PRO A 144 -6.47 5.65 -35.36
C PRO A 144 -6.45 4.84 -34.05
N GLN A 145 -7.59 4.78 -33.36
CA GLN A 145 -7.70 4.04 -32.11
C GLN A 145 -8.30 2.65 -32.36
N PRO A 146 -7.77 1.57 -31.75
CA PRO A 146 -8.38 0.25 -31.85
C PRO A 146 -9.76 0.26 -31.20
N SER A 147 -10.71 -0.46 -31.80
CA SER A 147 -12.01 -0.74 -31.19
C SER A 147 -11.82 -1.29 -29.77
N PHE A 148 -12.69 -0.89 -28.85
CA PHE A 148 -12.67 -1.39 -27.48
C PHE A 148 -13.00 -2.89 -27.44
N GLY A 149 -12.47 -3.61 -26.45
CA GLY A 149 -12.67 -5.05 -26.30
C GLY A 149 -11.55 -5.90 -26.89
N LYS A 150 -10.35 -5.33 -27.10
CA LYS A 150 -9.16 -6.12 -27.38
C LYS A 150 -8.81 -7.01 -26.18
N ALA A 151 -7.99 -8.04 -26.38
CA ALA A 151 -7.60 -8.95 -25.31
C ALA A 151 -6.93 -8.19 -24.14
N THR A 152 -6.12 -7.18 -24.43
CA THR A 152 -5.54 -6.28 -23.40
C THR A 152 -6.62 -5.52 -22.62
N ASP A 153 -7.64 -4.97 -23.29
CA ASP A 153 -8.77 -4.29 -22.62
C ASP A 153 -9.49 -5.24 -21.66
N ILE A 154 -9.82 -6.46 -22.13
CA ILE A 154 -10.53 -7.47 -21.33
C ILE A 154 -9.69 -7.93 -20.13
N LEU A 155 -8.41 -8.25 -20.37
CA LEU A 155 -7.50 -8.67 -19.31
C LEU A 155 -7.30 -7.57 -18.27
N SER A 156 -7.14 -6.31 -18.71
CA SER A 156 -7.04 -5.17 -17.80
C SER A 156 -8.29 -5.02 -16.93
N ILE A 157 -9.49 -5.18 -17.48
CA ILE A 157 -10.73 -5.11 -16.69
C ILE A 157 -10.79 -6.23 -15.65
N ILE A 158 -10.46 -7.46 -16.04
CA ILE A 158 -10.47 -8.62 -15.13
C ILE A 158 -9.43 -8.42 -14.02
N ILE A 159 -8.19 -8.07 -14.37
CA ILE A 159 -7.11 -7.85 -13.40
C ILE A 159 -7.50 -6.70 -12.46
N PHE A 160 -7.98 -5.57 -12.99
CA PHE A 160 -8.41 -4.44 -12.17
C PHE A 160 -9.50 -4.83 -11.19
N ALA A 161 -10.57 -5.49 -11.64
CA ALA A 161 -11.69 -5.87 -10.79
C ALA A 161 -11.23 -6.79 -9.63
N ILE A 162 -10.43 -7.82 -9.93
CA ILE A 162 -9.92 -8.74 -8.91
C ILE A 162 -8.97 -8.02 -7.95
N ALA A 163 -8.03 -7.24 -8.50
CA ALA A 163 -7.00 -6.56 -7.72
C ALA A 163 -7.58 -5.47 -6.82
N PHE A 164 -8.50 -4.66 -7.33
CA PHE A 164 -9.19 -3.62 -6.59
C PHE A 164 -10.02 -4.20 -5.44
N VAL A 165 -10.76 -5.30 -5.68
CA VAL A 165 -11.50 -6.01 -4.62
C VAL A 165 -10.54 -6.60 -3.60
N MET A 166 -9.46 -7.24 -4.04
CA MET A 166 -8.47 -7.82 -3.12
C MET A 166 -7.87 -6.75 -2.23
N GLU A 167 -7.48 -5.60 -2.78
CA GLU A 167 -6.94 -4.48 -2.03
C GLU A 167 -7.97 -3.97 -1.01
N ALA A 168 -9.17 -3.59 -1.47
CA ALA A 168 -10.21 -3.02 -0.62
C ALA A 168 -10.65 -3.96 0.51
N VAL A 169 -10.84 -5.25 0.19
CA VAL A 169 -11.25 -6.25 1.17
C VAL A 169 -10.11 -6.54 2.16
N SER A 170 -8.86 -6.60 1.71
CA SER A 170 -7.70 -6.79 2.59
C SER A 170 -7.58 -5.65 3.60
N ASP A 171 -7.72 -4.41 3.14
CA ASP A 171 -7.70 -3.22 4.01
C ASP A 171 -8.79 -3.29 5.09
N VAL A 172 -10.02 -3.62 4.69
CA VAL A 172 -11.15 -3.79 5.62
C VAL A 172 -10.93 -4.97 6.58
N GLN A 173 -10.41 -6.10 6.10
CA GLN A 173 -10.08 -7.27 6.93
C GLN A 173 -9.05 -6.92 8.00
N LYS A 174 -7.95 -6.26 7.62
CA LYS A 174 -6.90 -5.83 8.54
C LYS A 174 -7.44 -4.85 9.58
N TYR A 175 -8.26 -3.89 9.15
CA TYR A 175 -8.89 -2.92 10.05
C TYR A 175 -9.83 -3.61 11.05
N ARG A 176 -10.78 -4.43 10.56
CA ARG A 176 -11.74 -5.15 11.41
C ARG A 176 -11.05 -6.10 12.38
N PHE A 177 -10.00 -6.80 11.94
CA PHE A 177 -9.20 -7.66 12.81
C PHE A 177 -8.62 -6.84 13.97
N LYS A 178 -7.93 -5.73 13.69
CA LYS A 178 -7.34 -4.86 14.72
C LYS A 178 -8.36 -4.30 15.72
N GLN A 179 -9.61 -4.09 15.30
CA GLN A 179 -10.67 -3.60 16.17
C GLN A 179 -11.38 -4.71 16.97
N SER A 180 -11.23 -5.97 16.57
CA SER A 180 -11.85 -7.12 17.24
C SER A 180 -11.19 -7.43 18.60
N PRO A 181 -11.89 -8.14 19.51
CA PRO A 181 -11.29 -8.60 20.77
C PRO A 181 -10.01 -9.41 20.56
N ALA A 182 -9.96 -10.26 19.53
CA ALA A 182 -8.78 -11.06 19.19
C ALA A 182 -7.60 -10.19 18.74
N GLY A 183 -7.85 -9.15 17.93
CA GLY A 183 -6.78 -8.25 17.47
C GLY A 183 -6.27 -7.29 18.53
N LYS A 184 -7.04 -7.05 19.60
CA LYS A 184 -6.64 -6.25 20.77
C LYS A 184 -5.73 -7.01 21.73
N GLN A 185 -5.61 -8.34 21.59
CA GLN A 185 -4.67 -9.13 22.39
C GLN A 185 -3.22 -8.78 22.01
N LYS A 186 -2.35 -8.71 23.03
CA LYS A 186 -0.91 -8.47 22.81
C LYS A 186 -0.33 -9.56 21.92
N GLY A 187 0.49 -9.17 20.95
CA GLY A 187 1.11 -10.10 20.01
C GLY A 187 0.17 -10.71 18.96
N ALA A 188 -1.09 -10.29 18.84
CA ALA A 188 -2.03 -10.85 17.87
C ALA A 188 -1.52 -10.76 16.41
N VAL A 189 -1.82 -11.80 15.63
CA VAL A 189 -1.41 -11.94 14.23
C VAL A 189 -2.65 -11.97 13.34
N CYS A 190 -2.70 -11.07 12.36
CA CYS A 190 -3.79 -10.99 11.41
C CYS A 190 -3.66 -12.12 10.37
N ASP A 191 -4.34 -13.23 10.60
CA ASP A 191 -4.37 -14.41 9.73
C ASP A 191 -5.81 -14.71 9.24
N VAL A 192 -6.50 -13.67 8.76
CA VAL A 192 -7.90 -13.72 8.34
C VAL A 192 -8.05 -13.34 6.87
N GLY A 193 -8.96 -14.03 6.17
CA GLY A 193 -9.26 -13.75 4.77
C GLY A 193 -8.05 -13.86 3.86
N PHE A 194 -7.75 -12.81 3.10
CA PHE A 194 -6.61 -12.78 2.19
C PHE A 194 -5.26 -12.85 2.92
N PHE A 195 -5.21 -12.46 4.21
CA PHE A 195 -3.99 -12.60 5.01
C PHE A 195 -3.60 -14.07 5.27
N LYS A 196 -4.50 -15.04 5.02
CA LYS A 196 -4.14 -16.47 5.04
C LYS A 196 -3.30 -16.91 3.83
N TRP A 197 -3.32 -16.11 2.77
CA TRP A 197 -2.73 -16.44 1.47
C TRP A 197 -1.48 -15.61 1.18
N SER A 198 -1.45 -14.37 1.67
CA SER A 198 -0.33 -13.45 1.52
C SER A 198 -0.18 -12.62 2.79
N ARG A 199 1.04 -12.23 3.16
CA ARG A 199 1.30 -11.31 4.27
C ARG A 199 0.92 -9.87 3.92
N HIS A 200 0.97 -9.52 2.63
CA HIS A 200 0.61 -8.20 2.09
C HIS A 200 -0.33 -8.29 0.88
N PRO A 201 -1.54 -8.85 1.05
CA PRO A 201 -2.48 -9.00 -0.06
C PRO A 201 -2.99 -7.66 -0.60
N ASN A 202 -3.04 -6.63 0.25
CA ASN A 202 -3.38 -5.27 -0.17
C ASN A 202 -2.31 -4.68 -1.12
N TYR A 203 -1.03 -4.92 -0.86
CA TYR A 203 0.05 -4.46 -1.75
C TYR A 203 0.08 -5.22 -3.07
N PHE A 204 -0.20 -6.51 -3.05
CA PHE A 204 -0.36 -7.26 -4.30
C PHE A 204 -1.52 -6.70 -5.14
N GLY A 205 -2.65 -6.40 -4.51
CA GLY A 205 -3.78 -5.73 -5.17
C GLY A 205 -3.38 -4.39 -5.77
N GLU A 206 -2.69 -3.54 -5.02
CA GLU A 206 -2.24 -2.23 -5.49
C GLU A 206 -1.30 -2.32 -6.71
N ILE A 207 -0.31 -3.24 -6.68
CA ILE A 207 0.59 -3.51 -7.79
C ILE A 207 -0.17 -4.01 -9.02
N ALA A 208 -1.12 -4.94 -8.84
CA ALA A 208 -1.92 -5.48 -9.94
C ALA A 208 -2.89 -4.45 -10.53
N VAL A 209 -3.43 -3.53 -9.73
CA VAL A 209 -4.21 -2.37 -10.23
C VAL A 209 -3.35 -1.53 -11.17
N GLN A 210 -2.14 -1.14 -10.78
CA GLN A 210 -1.30 -0.32 -11.66
C GLN A 210 -0.85 -1.06 -12.92
N PHE A 211 -0.60 -2.37 -12.82
CA PHE A 211 -0.33 -3.19 -13.98
C PHE A 211 -1.52 -3.21 -14.95
N SER A 212 -2.75 -3.34 -14.44
CA SER A 212 -3.96 -3.36 -15.27
C SER A 212 -4.17 -2.04 -16.03
N ILE A 213 -3.88 -0.90 -15.39
CA ILE A 213 -3.95 0.43 -15.99
C ILE A 213 -2.92 0.54 -17.11
N TYR A 214 -1.66 0.17 -16.85
CA TYR A 214 -0.60 0.15 -17.86
C TYR A 214 -0.95 -0.75 -19.06
N LEU A 215 -1.40 -1.99 -18.78
CA LEU A 215 -1.75 -2.97 -19.82
C LEU A 215 -2.85 -2.45 -20.76
N MET A 216 -3.81 -1.66 -20.24
CA MET A 216 -4.86 -1.06 -21.06
C MET A 216 -4.30 0.10 -21.87
N ALA A 217 -3.45 0.94 -21.25
CA ALA A 217 -2.86 2.12 -21.87
C ALA A 217 -2.08 1.77 -23.15
N ILE A 218 -1.33 0.67 -23.15
CA ILE A 218 -0.48 0.29 -24.28
C ILE A 218 -1.24 -0.29 -25.48
N THR A 219 -2.55 -0.55 -25.36
CA THR A 219 -3.35 -1.22 -26.41
C THR A 219 -3.16 -0.61 -27.82
N PRO A 220 -3.18 0.72 -28.02
CA PRO A 220 -2.95 1.28 -29.36
C PRO A 220 -1.57 0.96 -29.95
N ALA A 221 -0.52 0.89 -29.12
CA ALA A 221 0.82 0.53 -29.55
C ALA A 221 0.97 -0.99 -29.74
N ALA A 222 0.40 -1.79 -28.83
CA ALA A 222 0.53 -3.25 -28.84
C ALA A 222 -0.18 -3.94 -30.02
N TYR A 223 -1.16 -3.26 -30.64
CA TYR A 223 -1.90 -3.75 -31.81
C TYR A 223 -1.55 -3.01 -33.11
N ASP A 224 -0.39 -2.33 -33.15
CA ASP A 224 0.16 -1.63 -34.32
C ASP A 224 -0.72 -0.52 -34.92
N PHE A 225 -1.69 0.00 -34.15
CA PHE A 225 -2.45 1.19 -34.53
C PHE A 225 -1.60 2.47 -34.45
N ILE A 226 -0.56 2.41 -33.61
CA ILE A 226 0.52 3.40 -33.55
C ILE A 226 1.80 2.68 -33.97
N PRO A 227 2.49 3.11 -35.05
CA PRO A 227 3.71 2.44 -35.49
C PRO A 227 4.78 2.46 -34.38
N ASN A 228 5.39 1.30 -34.11
CA ASN A 228 6.35 1.10 -33.03
C ASN A 228 7.63 1.96 -33.16
N THR A 229 7.89 2.52 -34.35
CA THR A 229 9.02 3.43 -34.61
C THR A 229 8.74 4.89 -34.22
N THR A 230 7.54 5.19 -33.68
CA THR A 230 7.13 6.55 -33.36
C THR A 230 7.25 6.88 -31.88
N GLY A 231 7.48 8.16 -31.57
CA GLY A 231 7.52 8.66 -30.19
C GLY A 231 6.32 8.26 -29.32
N PRO A 232 5.05 8.35 -29.78
CA PRO A 232 3.91 7.99 -28.93
C PRO A 232 3.82 6.50 -28.60
N ALA A 233 4.23 5.59 -29.50
CA ALA A 233 4.35 4.17 -29.14
C ALA A 233 5.41 3.98 -28.05
N ALA A 234 6.59 4.60 -28.21
CA ALA A 234 7.64 4.58 -27.20
C ALA A 234 7.18 5.17 -25.85
N ALA A 235 6.41 6.27 -25.86
CA ALA A 235 5.88 6.90 -24.66
C ALA A 235 4.86 6.00 -23.93
N LEU A 236 3.96 5.33 -24.66
CA LEU A 236 3.02 4.38 -24.08
C LEU A 236 3.76 3.21 -23.41
N TYR A 237 4.77 2.63 -24.07
CA TYR A 237 5.57 1.58 -23.44
C TYR A 237 6.39 2.09 -22.25
N ALA A 238 7.00 3.28 -22.36
CA ALA A 238 7.77 3.91 -21.29
C ALA A 238 6.92 4.24 -20.05
N SER A 239 5.60 4.41 -20.20
CA SER A 239 4.68 4.60 -19.08
C SER A 239 4.68 3.44 -18.07
N ILE A 240 5.27 2.29 -18.40
CA ILE A 240 5.54 1.18 -17.46
C ILE A 240 6.34 1.64 -16.24
N VAL A 241 7.09 2.74 -16.36
CA VAL A 241 7.81 3.36 -15.25
C VAL A 241 6.88 3.68 -14.09
N GLY A 242 5.60 4.01 -14.32
CA GLY A 242 4.61 4.20 -13.26
C GLY A 242 4.39 2.93 -12.42
N PHE A 243 4.13 1.82 -13.10
CA PHE A 243 3.97 0.50 -12.47
C PHE A 243 5.25 0.06 -11.74
N LEU A 244 6.41 0.18 -12.39
CA LEU A 244 7.69 -0.20 -11.80
C LEU A 244 8.02 0.68 -10.59
N PHE A 245 7.81 1.99 -10.69
CA PHE A 245 8.06 2.92 -9.60
C PHE A 245 7.22 2.57 -8.37
N LEU A 246 5.89 2.42 -8.51
CA LEU A 246 5.04 1.99 -7.39
C LEU A 246 5.52 0.66 -6.79
N THR A 247 5.80 -0.33 -7.64
CA THR A 247 6.23 -1.65 -7.18
C THR A 247 7.53 -1.56 -6.37
N LEU A 248 8.52 -0.80 -6.86
CA LEU A 248 9.79 -0.58 -6.14
C LEU A 248 9.57 0.16 -4.81
N LEU A 249 8.65 1.13 -4.77
CA LEU A 249 8.32 1.84 -3.52
C LEU A 249 7.76 0.89 -2.47
N LEU A 250 6.82 0.03 -2.84
CA LEU A 250 6.19 -0.92 -1.93
C LEU A 250 7.18 -2.01 -1.50
N LEU A 251 8.02 -2.50 -2.40
CA LEU A 251 8.97 -3.55 -2.09
C LEU A 251 10.15 -3.04 -1.25
N PHE A 252 10.68 -1.85 -1.54
CA PHE A 252 11.99 -1.46 -1.00
C PHE A 252 11.99 -0.22 -0.10
N VAL A 253 11.02 0.68 -0.23
CA VAL A 253 11.08 1.99 0.44
C VAL A 253 10.07 2.14 1.58
N SER A 254 8.79 1.87 1.31
CA SER A 254 7.67 2.32 2.17
C SER A 254 6.66 1.23 2.57
N GLY A 255 6.80 0.01 2.02
CA GLY A 255 5.89 -1.12 2.28
C GLY A 255 6.55 -2.26 3.06
N LEU A 256 7.01 -3.28 2.34
CA LEU A 256 7.49 -4.56 2.91
C LEU A 256 8.69 -4.36 3.83
N THR A 257 9.68 -3.56 3.42
CA THR A 257 10.90 -3.31 4.22
C THR A 257 10.59 -2.72 5.59
N LEU A 258 9.54 -1.90 5.70
CA LEU A 258 9.15 -1.28 6.97
C LEU A 258 8.29 -2.20 7.85
N GLN A 259 7.59 -3.19 7.26
CA GLN A 259 6.64 -4.03 7.99
C GLN A 259 7.15 -5.43 8.32
N GLU A 260 7.98 -6.02 7.47
CA GLU A 260 8.46 -7.39 7.62
C GLU A 260 9.47 -7.51 8.76
N ARG A 261 10.74 -7.23 8.49
CA ARG A 261 11.82 -7.38 9.47
C ARG A 261 11.64 -6.47 10.69
N PRO A 262 11.34 -5.16 10.56
CA PRO A 262 11.17 -4.30 11.73
C PRO A 262 9.97 -4.71 12.59
N GLY A 263 8.87 -5.16 11.96
CA GLY A 263 7.69 -5.67 12.67
C GLY A 263 7.98 -6.97 13.43
N ALA A 264 8.73 -7.89 12.81
CA ALA A 264 9.22 -9.11 13.45
C ALA A 264 10.15 -8.81 14.63
N LYS A 265 11.14 -7.94 14.43
CA LYS A 265 12.09 -7.49 15.45
C LYS A 265 11.38 -6.91 16.67
N LYS A 266 10.45 -5.98 16.45
CA LYS A 266 9.67 -5.34 17.54
C LYS A 266 8.86 -6.35 18.35
N ARG A 267 8.30 -7.39 17.72
CA ARG A 267 7.56 -8.45 18.41
C ARG A 267 8.47 -9.37 19.20
N TYR A 268 9.62 -9.74 18.62
CA TYR A 268 10.62 -10.57 19.28
C TYR A 268 11.18 -9.87 20.52
N GLU A 269 11.65 -8.64 20.36
CA GLU A 269 12.31 -7.88 21.43
C GLU A 269 11.37 -7.58 22.60
N LYS A 270 10.06 -7.43 22.33
CA LYS A 270 9.05 -7.22 23.38
C LYS A 270 8.54 -8.52 24.03
N GLY A 271 8.94 -9.70 23.53
CA GLY A 271 8.38 -10.98 23.99
C GLY A 271 6.89 -11.19 23.64
N GLU A 272 6.31 -10.37 22.75
CA GLU A 272 4.86 -10.36 22.49
C GLU A 272 4.49 -11.23 21.28
N GLY A 273 4.12 -12.49 21.54
CA GLY A 273 3.52 -13.37 20.53
C GLY A 273 4.46 -13.81 19.39
N TRP A 274 5.78 -13.80 19.65
CA TRP A 274 6.80 -14.13 18.65
C TRP A 274 6.59 -15.50 17.98
N HIS A 275 6.35 -16.56 18.75
CA HIS A 275 6.22 -17.91 18.20
C HIS A 275 5.08 -18.03 17.18
N ALA A 276 3.93 -17.41 17.47
CA ALA A 276 2.80 -17.39 16.54
C ALA A 276 3.11 -16.56 15.28
N TYR A 277 3.82 -15.44 15.45
CA TYR A 277 4.20 -14.59 14.32
C TYR A 277 5.27 -15.24 13.43
N ALA A 278 6.29 -15.87 14.02
CA ALA A 278 7.33 -16.60 13.29
C ALA A 278 6.71 -17.73 12.43
N LYS A 279 5.77 -18.50 13.03
CA LYS A 279 4.99 -19.49 12.29
C LYS A 279 4.22 -18.86 11.13
N TYR A 280 3.56 -17.72 11.35
CA TYR A 280 2.85 -17.02 10.27
C TYR A 280 3.78 -16.57 9.14
N LEU A 281 4.98 -16.06 9.46
CA LEU A 281 5.99 -15.68 8.46
C LEU A 281 6.43 -16.89 7.63
N GLU A 282 6.68 -18.04 8.26
CA GLU A 282 7.13 -19.26 7.58
C GLU A 282 6.06 -19.87 6.66
N GLU A 283 4.80 -19.81 7.09
CA GLU A 283 3.69 -20.52 6.47
C GLU A 283 2.93 -19.71 5.42
N THR A 284 3.17 -18.40 5.33
CA THR A 284 2.38 -17.48 4.49
C THR A 284 3.28 -16.75 3.50
N SER A 285 2.89 -16.73 2.23
CA SER A 285 3.64 -16.04 1.18
C SER A 285 3.74 -14.55 1.45
N VAL A 286 4.85 -13.92 1.08
CA VAL A 286 5.09 -12.50 1.38
C VAL A 286 4.12 -11.60 0.63
N LEU A 287 4.00 -11.80 -0.67
CA LEU A 287 3.28 -10.90 -1.57
C LEU A 287 2.27 -11.64 -2.44
N ILE A 288 2.71 -12.63 -3.21
CA ILE A 288 1.88 -13.36 -4.17
C ILE A 288 0.94 -14.31 -3.40
N PRO A 289 -0.40 -14.13 -3.47
CA PRO A 289 -1.34 -14.99 -2.75
C PRO A 289 -1.16 -16.47 -3.10
N MET A 290 -0.92 -17.29 -2.08
CA MET A 290 -0.65 -18.72 -2.26
C MET A 290 -1.20 -19.54 -1.07
N PRO A 291 -1.74 -20.74 -1.29
CA PRO A 291 -2.14 -21.61 -0.18
C PRO A 291 -0.96 -21.97 0.72
N LYS A 292 -1.16 -21.94 2.05
CA LYS A 292 -0.13 -22.31 3.03
C LYS A 292 0.49 -23.68 2.77
N ALA A 293 -0.31 -24.66 2.36
CA ALA A 293 0.16 -26.01 2.06
C ALA A 293 1.18 -26.04 0.91
N VAL A 294 1.07 -25.12 -0.06
CA VAL A 294 2.02 -24.97 -1.15
C VAL A 294 3.25 -24.22 -0.66
N TRP A 295 3.05 -23.06 -0.03
CA TRP A 295 4.16 -22.21 0.43
C TRP A 295 5.11 -22.94 1.38
N LYS A 296 4.60 -23.70 2.35
CA LYS A 296 5.43 -24.48 3.29
C LYS A 296 6.37 -25.47 2.59
N ARG A 297 5.93 -26.06 1.49
CA ARG A 297 6.68 -27.10 0.75
C ARG A 297 7.70 -26.51 -0.23
N LEU A 298 7.63 -25.21 -0.52
CA LEU A 298 8.56 -24.60 -1.46
C LEU A 298 9.98 -24.53 -0.89
N PRO A 299 11.00 -24.89 -1.69
CA PRO A 299 12.40 -24.68 -1.31
C PRO A 299 12.65 -23.20 -1.02
N VAL A 300 13.55 -22.92 -0.07
CA VAL A 300 13.93 -21.55 0.30
C VAL A 300 14.40 -20.74 -0.90
N MET A 301 15.09 -21.36 -1.87
CA MET A 301 15.50 -20.69 -3.11
C MET A 301 14.31 -20.16 -3.90
N VAL A 302 13.22 -20.94 -4.02
CA VAL A 302 12.01 -20.53 -4.73
C VAL A 302 11.28 -19.42 -3.97
N LYS A 303 11.19 -19.51 -2.64
CA LYS A 303 10.62 -18.46 -1.80
C LYS A 303 11.37 -17.13 -1.97
N ARG A 304 12.70 -17.19 -1.99
CA ARG A 304 13.60 -16.01 -2.10
C ARG A 304 13.68 -15.41 -3.50
N THR A 305 13.26 -16.13 -4.54
CA THR A 305 13.33 -15.66 -5.94
C THR A 305 11.93 -15.32 -6.44
N VAL A 306 11.13 -16.33 -6.76
CA VAL A 306 9.77 -16.19 -7.30
C VAL A 306 8.80 -15.66 -6.24
N GLY A 307 8.94 -16.12 -5.00
CA GLY A 307 8.08 -15.72 -3.89
C GLY A 307 8.38 -14.34 -3.30
N MET A 308 9.41 -13.65 -3.81
CA MET A 308 9.86 -12.33 -3.37
C MET A 308 10.19 -12.25 -1.85
N GLU A 309 10.52 -13.37 -1.21
CA GLU A 309 10.98 -13.40 0.18
C GLU A 309 12.47 -13.09 0.29
N TRP A 310 12.90 -11.91 -0.16
CA TRP A 310 14.31 -11.57 -0.13
C TRP A 310 14.89 -11.53 1.30
N PRO A 311 16.20 -11.78 1.48
CA PRO A 311 16.83 -11.78 2.79
C PRO A 311 16.58 -10.51 3.60
N ILE A 312 16.45 -9.35 2.94
CA ILE A 312 16.13 -8.06 3.57
C ILE A 312 14.82 -8.07 4.38
N TYR A 313 13.86 -8.95 4.06
CA TYR A 313 12.59 -9.09 4.78
C TYR A 313 12.66 -10.11 5.92
N VAL A 314 13.55 -11.10 5.79
CA VAL A 314 13.67 -12.18 6.77
C VAL A 314 14.29 -11.63 8.05
N PHE A 315 13.64 -11.90 9.18
CA PHE A 315 14.18 -11.65 10.50
C PHE A 315 14.80 -12.92 11.06
N ASP A 316 15.98 -12.75 11.63
CA ASP A 316 16.79 -13.78 12.28
C ASP A 316 17.15 -13.21 13.65
N PRO A 317 16.61 -13.76 14.76
CA PRO A 317 16.83 -13.23 16.10
C PRO A 317 18.30 -13.09 16.47
N GLU A 318 19.14 -14.05 16.09
CA GLU A 318 20.55 -14.07 16.46
C GLU A 318 21.35 -12.95 15.79
N LYS A 319 20.91 -12.53 14.59
CA LYS A 319 21.60 -11.51 13.79
C LYS A 319 21.02 -10.11 13.93
N HIS A 320 19.75 -10.00 14.31
CA HIS A 320 19.02 -8.74 14.18
C HIS A 320 18.42 -8.22 15.49
N ALA A 321 18.24 -9.07 16.50
CA ALA A 321 17.71 -8.64 17.80
C ALA A 321 18.82 -8.10 18.71
N ASP A 322 18.46 -7.16 19.58
CA ASP A 322 19.28 -6.76 20.72
C ASP A 322 19.11 -7.78 21.87
N LEU A 323 19.86 -8.88 21.80
CA LEU A 323 19.72 -10.00 22.74
C LEU A 323 20.02 -9.62 24.18
N ASP A 324 20.90 -8.65 24.41
CA ASP A 324 21.23 -8.17 25.75
C ASP A 324 20.04 -7.45 26.37
N LYS A 325 19.35 -6.59 25.61
CA LYS A 325 18.09 -5.97 26.06
C LYS A 325 17.00 -6.99 26.35
N VAL A 326 16.86 -8.01 25.49
CA VAL A 326 15.86 -9.07 25.69
C VAL A 326 16.13 -9.83 26.99
N ARG A 327 17.38 -10.19 27.27
CA ARG A 327 17.77 -10.87 28.52
C ARG A 327 17.50 -10.00 29.75
N GLN A 328 17.87 -8.72 29.70
CA GLN A 328 17.62 -7.78 30.78
C GLN A 328 16.13 -7.66 31.10
N GLN A 329 15.27 -7.52 30.08
CA GLN A 329 13.82 -7.48 30.29
C GLN A 329 13.27 -8.77 30.91
N GLN A 330 13.72 -9.93 30.44
CA GLN A 330 13.29 -11.22 31.01
C GLN A 330 13.74 -11.38 32.47
N GLU A 331 14.92 -10.89 32.83
CA GLU A 331 15.41 -10.90 34.21
C GLU A 331 14.62 -9.94 35.10
N GLU A 332 14.25 -8.75 34.61
CA GLU A 332 13.43 -7.78 35.33
C GLU A 332 12.00 -8.29 35.54
N GLU A 333 11.36 -8.85 34.52
CA GLU A 333 10.03 -9.47 34.61
C GLU A 333 10.06 -10.66 35.59
N GLY A 334 11.08 -11.52 35.50
CA GLY A 334 11.26 -12.64 36.40
C GLY A 334 11.54 -12.23 37.85
N ARG A 335 12.16 -11.07 38.10
CA ARG A 335 12.31 -10.50 39.45
C ARG A 335 10.98 -9.94 39.96
N ALA A 336 10.24 -9.21 39.13
CA ALA A 336 8.93 -8.67 39.49
C ALA A 336 7.92 -9.78 39.86
N GLU A 337 7.89 -10.88 39.11
CA GLU A 337 7.06 -12.04 39.45
C GLU A 337 7.46 -12.68 40.78
N ARG A 338 8.75 -12.80 41.07
CA ARG A 338 9.25 -13.33 42.36
C ARG A 338 8.91 -12.43 43.53
N GLU A 339 8.95 -11.11 43.36
CA GLU A 339 8.55 -10.16 44.40
C GLU A 339 7.04 -10.19 44.67
N VAL A 340 6.21 -10.36 43.63
CA VAL A 340 4.76 -10.53 43.79
C VAL A 340 4.43 -11.83 44.51
N ILE A 341 5.11 -12.93 44.18
CA ILE A 341 4.94 -14.22 44.87
C ILE A 341 5.47 -14.14 46.31
N GLY A 342 6.59 -13.45 46.54
CA GLY A 342 7.22 -13.28 47.84
C GLY A 342 6.39 -12.42 48.82
N ASN A 343 5.71 -11.37 48.34
CA ASN A 343 4.82 -10.54 49.16
C ASN A 343 3.41 -11.14 49.34
N GLY A 344 3.01 -12.12 48.54
CA GLY A 344 1.73 -12.82 48.69
C GLY A 344 1.72 -13.95 49.74
N GLY A 345 2.89 -14.29 50.31
CA GLY A 345 3.05 -15.40 51.25
C GLY A 345 3.11 -15.03 52.74
N GLY A 346 3.02 -13.74 53.10
CA GLY A 346 3.21 -13.24 54.47
C GLY A 346 1.94 -12.66 55.08
N GLY A 347 0.92 -13.47 55.36
CA GLY A 347 -0.33 -12.98 55.93
C GLY A 347 -1.24 -14.09 56.45
N GLY A 348 -0.75 -14.91 57.37
CA GLY A 348 -1.59 -15.90 58.02
C GLY A 348 -0.84 -16.72 59.06
N ASP A 349 -0.48 -16.10 60.19
CA ASP A 349 -0.44 -16.81 61.47
C ASP A 349 -0.47 -15.81 62.64
N GLY A 350 -1.39 -16.04 63.59
CA GLY A 350 -1.61 -15.16 64.73
C GLY A 350 -2.81 -15.51 65.62
N ASP A 351 -2.87 -16.75 66.10
CA ASP A 351 -3.19 -17.19 67.47
C ASP A 351 -4.53 -16.81 68.19
N GLY A 352 -5.28 -17.87 68.56
CA GLY A 352 -5.70 -18.11 69.95
C GLY A 352 -7.07 -17.63 70.47
N ARG A 353 -8.04 -18.55 70.62
CA ARG A 353 -8.61 -18.99 71.93
C ARG A 353 -9.88 -19.86 71.81
N GLN A 354 -9.89 -20.88 72.67
CA GLN A 354 -10.98 -21.80 72.97
C GLN A 354 -12.23 -21.10 73.51
N SER A 355 -13.42 -21.61 73.15
CA SER A 355 -14.54 -21.78 74.09
C SER A 355 -15.48 -22.89 73.58
N GLU A 356 -15.84 -23.77 74.50
CA GLU A 356 -16.73 -24.92 74.39
C GLU A 356 -18.19 -24.48 74.15
N GLU A 357 -18.96 -25.24 73.36
CA GLU A 357 -20.11 -26.03 73.86
C GLU A 357 -20.80 -26.83 72.72
N PRO A 358 -21.55 -27.91 73.04
CA PRO A 358 -21.88 -28.98 72.11
C PRO A 358 -23.33 -28.97 71.59
N LEU A 359 -23.54 -29.77 70.53
CA LEU A 359 -24.80 -30.43 70.13
C LEU A 359 -26.01 -29.55 69.75
N ARG A 360 -26.34 -29.55 68.46
CA ARG A 360 -27.55 -30.20 67.92
C ARG A 360 -27.49 -30.36 66.40
#